data_AF-L1KR64-F1
#
_entry.id   AF-L1KR64-F1
#
_cell.length_a   1.000
_cell.length_b   1.000
_cell.length_c   1.000
_cell.angle_alpha   90.00
_cell.angle_beta   90.00
_cell.angle_gamma   90.00
#
_symmetry.space_group_name_H-M   'P 1'
#
loop_
_entity.id
_entity.type
_entity.pdbx_description
1 polymer ?
#
loop_
_entity_poly.entity_id
_entity_poly.type
_entity_poly.pdbx_seq_one_letter_code
_entity_poly.pdbx_strand_id
1 'polypeptide(L)'
;MSLKTPSAAPDVTAETSSGHPAARLVPRALLRIPHDGPAAFGGDTTTFAEAVATTLSTLKGPPAADDTEGPSYSGERSAAVAAERGAKGIPVASKPWRDLTERAKGLGVTVTP
;
A
#
# COMPACT_ATOMS: atom_id res chain seq x y z
N MET A 1 56.47 10.52 -1.93
CA MET A 1 55.02 10.76 -1.79
C MET A 1 54.29 9.55 -2.34
N SER A 2 53.91 8.61 -1.46
CA SER A 2 53.19 7.39 -1.86
C SER A 2 51.69 7.62 -1.67
N LEU A 3 50.95 7.62 -2.78
CA LEU A 3 49.49 7.69 -2.76
C LEU A 3 48.94 6.33 -2.35
N LYS A 4 48.28 6.29 -1.20
CA LYS A 4 47.62 5.12 -0.62
C LYS A 4 46.32 4.86 -1.41
N THR A 5 46.24 3.72 -2.06
CA THR A 5 45.02 3.22 -2.70
C THR A 5 43.90 3.07 -1.66
N PRO A 6 42.66 3.51 -1.93
CA PRO A 6 41.56 3.33 -0.98
C PRO A 6 41.18 1.86 -0.84
N SER A 7 41.01 1.45 0.42
CA SER A 7 40.53 0.14 0.86
C SER A 7 39.21 -0.20 0.17
N ALA A 8 39.12 -1.40 -0.42
CA ALA A 8 37.90 -1.95 -0.97
C ALA A 8 36.76 -1.89 0.07
N ALA A 9 35.57 -1.50 -0.39
CA ALA A 9 34.33 -1.52 0.40
C ALA A 9 34.06 -2.96 0.89
N PRO A 10 33.48 -3.15 2.10
CA PRO A 10 33.11 -4.48 2.54
C PRO A 10 32.03 -5.05 1.62
N ASP A 11 32.29 -6.25 1.12
CA ASP A 11 31.33 -7.07 0.39
C ASP A 11 30.20 -7.46 1.36
N VAL A 12 29.03 -6.85 1.20
CA VAL A 12 27.84 -7.12 2.03
C VAL A 12 26.97 -8.15 1.32
N THR A 13 27.48 -9.37 1.18
CA THR A 13 26.67 -10.55 0.89
C THR A 13 26.28 -11.19 2.22
N ALA A 14 25.32 -10.58 2.92
CA ALA A 14 24.75 -11.19 4.11
C ALA A 14 23.88 -12.39 3.69
N GLU A 15 24.24 -13.60 4.15
CA GLU A 15 23.33 -14.74 4.03
C GLU A 15 22.13 -14.55 4.97
N THR A 16 20.94 -14.85 4.48
CA THR A 16 19.78 -14.96 5.38
C THR A 16 19.89 -16.26 6.17
N SER A 17 19.33 -16.31 7.39
CA SER A 17 19.26 -17.53 8.21
C SER A 17 18.57 -18.74 7.53
N SER A 18 18.05 -18.55 6.31
CA SER A 18 17.38 -19.54 5.45
C SER A 18 18.29 -20.08 4.32
N GLY A 19 19.58 -19.70 4.27
CA GLY A 19 20.50 -20.15 3.22
C GLY A 19 20.15 -19.67 1.80
N HIS A 20 19.24 -18.69 1.69
CA HIS A 20 18.91 -18.04 0.44
C HIS A 20 19.82 -16.81 0.26
N PRO A 21 20.34 -16.57 -0.96
CA PRO A 21 21.09 -15.35 -1.24
C PRO A 21 20.21 -14.15 -0.88
N ALA A 22 20.69 -13.26 -0.02
CA ALA A 22 19.93 -12.06 0.30
C ALA A 22 19.67 -11.29 -0.99
N ALA A 23 18.42 -10.85 -1.15
CA ALA A 23 18.09 -9.90 -2.20
C ALA A 23 19.01 -8.69 -2.07
N ARG A 24 19.63 -8.28 -3.19
CA ARG A 24 20.43 -7.05 -3.22
C ARG A 24 19.56 -5.91 -2.69
N LEU A 25 20.00 -5.27 -1.61
CA LEU A 25 19.30 -4.11 -1.06
C LEU A 25 19.24 -3.02 -2.13
N VAL A 26 18.03 -2.72 -2.60
CA VAL A 26 17.78 -1.60 -3.50
C VAL A 26 17.49 -0.39 -2.61
N PRO A 27 18.27 0.71 -2.67
CA PRO A 27 17.94 1.91 -1.93
C PRO A 27 16.61 2.45 -2.43
N ARG A 28 15.61 2.53 -1.54
CA ARG A 28 14.30 3.12 -1.82
C ARG A 28 14.16 4.38 -0.96
N ALA A 29 14.15 5.55 -1.60
CA ALA A 29 13.79 6.79 -0.94
C ALA A 29 12.27 7.01 -1.03
N LEU A 30 11.66 7.48 0.05
CA LEU A 30 10.24 7.86 0.13
C LEU A 30 10.15 9.29 0.67
N LEU A 31 9.47 10.17 -0.07
CA LEU A 31 9.10 11.51 0.42
C LEU A 31 7.69 11.45 1.03
N ARG A 32 7.54 11.99 2.24
CA ARG A 32 6.24 12.12 2.92
C ARG A 32 6.01 13.58 3.29
N ILE A 33 4.86 14.12 2.89
CA ILE A 33 4.42 15.48 3.21
C ILE A 33 3.14 15.37 4.06
N PRO A 34 3.23 15.45 5.38
CA PRO A 34 2.05 15.53 6.24
C PRO A 34 1.48 16.95 6.22
N HIS A 35 0.19 17.05 6.53
CA HIS A 35 -0.48 18.32 6.83
C HIS A 35 -1.24 18.17 8.15
N ASP A 36 -1.28 19.22 8.97
CA ASP A 36 -1.96 19.22 10.29
C ASP A 36 -3.50 19.31 10.17
N GLY A 37 -4.05 18.89 9.04
CA GLY A 37 -5.47 18.94 8.72
C GLY A 37 -5.98 20.35 8.38
N PRO A 38 -7.32 20.53 8.32
CA PRO A 38 -7.95 21.81 7.95
C PRO A 38 -7.59 22.97 8.88
N ALA A 39 -7.24 22.69 10.13
CA ALA A 39 -6.85 23.70 11.12
C ALA A 39 -5.61 24.51 10.69
N ALA A 40 -4.67 23.88 9.97
CA ALA A 40 -3.51 24.57 9.40
C ALA A 40 -3.88 25.67 8.39
N PHE A 41 -5.11 25.62 7.86
CA PHE A 41 -5.64 26.54 6.86
C PHE A 41 -6.78 27.41 7.42
N GLY A 42 -6.97 27.43 8.74
CA GLY A 42 -8.01 28.24 9.40
C GLY A 42 -9.43 27.67 9.33
N GLY A 43 -9.59 26.41 8.92
CA GLY A 43 -10.88 25.72 8.89
C GLY A 43 -11.02 24.65 9.97
N ASP A 44 -12.24 24.15 10.16
CA ASP A 44 -12.51 22.97 10.98
C ASP A 44 -12.75 21.72 10.11
N THR A 45 -12.67 20.55 10.75
CA THR A 45 -12.79 19.26 10.07
C THR A 45 -14.18 19.00 9.52
N THR A 46 -15.23 19.50 10.17
CA THR A 46 -16.62 19.26 9.78
C THR A 46 -16.95 20.08 8.54
N THR A 47 -16.69 21.39 8.57
CA THR A 47 -16.89 22.28 7.43
C THR A 47 -16.06 21.83 6.23
N PHE A 48 -14.82 21.39 6.45
CA PHE A 48 -14.00 20.83 5.37
C PHE A 48 -14.61 19.57 4.78
N ALA A 49 -15.07 18.62 5.62
CA ALA A 49 -15.70 17.39 5.16
C ALA A 49 -16.99 17.66 4.38
N GLU A 50 -17.81 18.62 4.83
CA GLU A 50 -19.05 19.04 4.14
C GLU A 50 -18.75 19.70 2.79
N ALA A 51 -17.73 20.56 2.71
CA ALA A 51 -17.30 21.18 1.47
C ALA A 51 -16.78 20.14 0.46
N VAL A 52 -16.00 19.15 0.94
CA VAL A 52 -15.55 18.02 0.12
C VAL A 52 -16.76 17.20 -0.35
N ALA A 53 -17.68 16.83 0.54
CA ALA A 53 -18.87 16.05 0.19
C ALA A 53 -19.74 16.77 -0.87
N THR A 54 -19.95 18.07 -0.72
CA THR A 54 -20.68 18.92 -1.68
C THR A 54 -20.00 18.94 -3.04
N THR A 55 -18.67 19.07 -3.05
CA THR A 55 -17.87 19.04 -4.29
C THR A 55 -18.00 17.70 -5.00
N LEU A 56 -17.86 16.59 -4.25
CA LEU A 56 -18.00 15.24 -4.80
C LEU A 56 -19.44 14.94 -5.25
N SER A 57 -20.45 15.50 -4.61
CA SER A 57 -21.84 15.37 -5.06
C SER A 57 -22.06 16.11 -6.37
N THR A 58 -21.55 17.35 -6.48
CA THR A 58 -21.67 18.17 -7.70
C THR A 58 -21.03 17.49 -8.90
N LEU A 59 -19.85 16.91 -8.71
CA LEU A 59 -19.09 16.24 -9.77
C LEU A 59 -19.72 14.91 -10.23
N LYS A 60 -20.55 14.26 -9.39
CA LYS A 60 -21.30 13.05 -9.74
C LYS A 60 -22.70 13.31 -10.31
N GLY A 61 -23.21 14.53 -10.14
CA GLY A 61 -24.55 14.92 -10.58
C GLY A 61 -24.84 14.84 -12.08
N PRO A 62 -23.87 15.08 -12.99
CA PRO A 62 -24.12 14.94 -14.42
C PRO A 62 -24.49 13.50 -14.80
N PRO A 63 -25.40 13.30 -15.77
CA PRO A 63 -25.72 11.97 -16.26
C PRO A 63 -24.46 11.31 -16.84
N ALA A 64 -24.27 10.02 -16.53
CA ALA A 64 -23.24 9.24 -17.18
C ALA A 64 -23.48 9.26 -18.70
N ALA A 65 -22.39 9.36 -19.48
CA ALA A 65 -22.50 9.12 -20.91
C ALA A 65 -22.92 7.67 -21.16
N ASP A 66 -23.68 7.45 -22.24
CA ASP A 66 -24.36 6.18 -22.57
C ASP A 66 -23.56 4.93 -22.19
N ASP A 67 -24.21 4.02 -21.45
CA ASP A 67 -23.75 2.69 -21.00
C ASP A 67 -22.47 2.64 -20.15
N THR A 68 -22.01 3.77 -19.60
CA THR A 68 -20.88 3.79 -18.67
C THR A 68 -21.32 3.86 -17.22
N GLU A 69 -20.66 3.08 -16.35
CA GLU A 69 -20.72 3.31 -14.92
C GLU A 69 -20.17 4.73 -14.65
N GLY A 70 -20.95 5.57 -13.97
CA GLY A 70 -20.64 6.99 -13.78
C GLY A 70 -19.29 7.26 -13.12
N PRO A 71 -18.87 8.53 -13.04
CA PRO A 71 -17.55 8.89 -12.53
C PRO A 71 -17.33 8.39 -11.10
N SER A 72 -16.19 7.73 -10.87
CA SER A 72 -15.75 7.29 -9.54
C SER A 72 -14.58 8.14 -9.06
N TYR A 73 -14.49 8.37 -7.75
CA TYR A 73 -13.35 9.07 -7.17
C TYR A 73 -12.21 8.13 -6.80
N SER A 74 -11.01 8.70 -6.72
CA SER A 74 -9.84 7.98 -6.20
C SER A 74 -10.14 7.45 -4.80
N GLY A 75 -9.88 6.16 -4.59
CA GLY A 75 -10.15 5.47 -3.33
C GLY A 75 -11.56 4.93 -3.17
N GLU A 76 -12.57 5.39 -3.91
CA GLU A 76 -13.96 4.95 -3.74
C GLU A 76 -14.14 3.46 -4.03
N ARG A 77 -13.68 2.99 -5.20
CA ARG A 77 -13.75 1.56 -5.55
C ARG A 77 -12.92 0.70 -4.62
N SER A 78 -11.75 1.19 -4.21
CA SER A 78 -10.89 0.49 -3.25
C SER A 78 -11.54 0.38 -1.87
N ALA A 79 -12.24 1.41 -1.41
CA ALA A 79 -13.01 1.40 -0.18
C ALA A 79 -14.20 0.43 -0.26
N ALA A 80 -14.92 0.41 -1.39
CA ALA A 80 -15.99 -0.55 -1.63
C ALA A 80 -15.48 -2.01 -1.60
N VAL A 81 -14.37 -2.29 -2.30
CA VAL A 81 -13.70 -3.60 -2.28
C VAL A 81 -13.18 -3.95 -0.88
N ALA A 82 -12.66 -2.98 -0.13
CA ALA A 82 -12.21 -3.20 1.25
C ALA A 82 -13.36 -3.54 2.19
N ALA A 83 -14.49 -2.84 2.07
CA ALA A 83 -15.71 -3.13 2.82
C ALA A 83 -16.25 -4.53 2.47
N GLU A 84 -16.29 -4.88 1.18
CA GLU A 84 -16.70 -6.22 0.74
C GLU A 84 -15.79 -7.30 1.33
N ARG A 85 -14.47 -7.13 1.25
CA ARG A 85 -13.50 -8.09 1.81
C ARG A 85 -13.54 -8.16 3.33
N GLY A 86 -13.86 -7.05 4.00
CA GLY A 86 -14.09 -7.04 5.44
C GLY A 86 -15.31 -7.88 5.83
N ALA A 87 -16.35 -7.90 4.99
CA ALA A 87 -17.57 -8.67 5.23
C ALA A 87 -17.48 -10.14 4.79
N LYS A 88 -16.83 -10.42 3.65
CA LYS A 88 -16.85 -11.74 2.99
C LYS A 88 -15.52 -12.50 3.08
N GLY A 89 -14.48 -11.88 3.64
CA GLY A 89 -13.11 -12.39 3.59
C GLY A 89 -12.37 -11.96 2.32
N ILE A 90 -11.04 -12.09 2.35
CA ILE A 90 -10.16 -11.73 1.23
C ILE A 90 -10.02 -12.95 0.30
N PRO A 91 -10.39 -12.85 -0.99
CA PRO A 91 -10.18 -13.95 -1.91
C PRO A 91 -8.68 -14.13 -2.18
N VAL A 92 -8.15 -15.31 -1.85
CA VAL A 92 -6.77 -15.71 -2.13
C VAL A 92 -6.80 -16.82 -3.17
N ALA A 93 -6.04 -16.65 -4.26
CA ALA A 93 -5.92 -17.68 -5.28
C ALA A 93 -5.24 -18.95 -4.72
N SER A 94 -5.57 -20.11 -5.30
CA SER A 94 -5.11 -21.42 -4.81
C SER A 94 -3.59 -21.55 -4.74
N LYS A 95 -2.87 -21.01 -5.73
CA LYS A 95 -1.41 -21.06 -5.75
C LYS A 95 -0.79 -20.23 -4.60
N PRO A 96 -1.07 -18.92 -4.47
CA PRO A 96 -0.63 -18.15 -3.31
C PRO A 96 -1.01 -18.77 -1.96
N TRP A 97 -2.22 -19.34 -1.83
CA TRP A 97 -2.63 -19.99 -0.59
C TRP A 97 -1.74 -21.19 -0.24
N ARG A 98 -1.48 -22.06 -1.23
CA ARG A 98 -0.57 -23.20 -1.06
C ARG A 98 0.81 -22.75 -0.64
N ASP A 99 1.39 -21.79 -1.37
CA ASP A 99 2.74 -21.26 -1.07
C ASP A 99 2.81 -20.69 0.35
N LEU A 100 1.77 -19.98 0.81
CA LEU A 100 1.69 -19.45 2.18
C LEU A 100 1.59 -20.56 3.22
N THR A 101 0.75 -21.57 3.00
CA THR A 101 0.57 -22.69 3.95
C THR A 101 1.83 -23.56 4.08
N GLU A 102 2.55 -23.79 2.98
CA GLU A 102 3.82 -24.54 3.00
C GLU A 102 4.91 -23.79 3.77
N ARG A 103 5.00 -22.47 3.57
CA ARG A 103 5.92 -21.61 4.34
C ARG A 103 5.56 -21.56 5.81
N ALA A 104 4.27 -21.44 6.13
CA ALA A 104 3.80 -21.43 7.51
C ALA A 104 4.17 -22.74 8.23
N LYS A 105 4.00 -23.89 7.57
CA LYS A 105 4.45 -25.20 8.08
C LYS A 105 5.96 -25.24 8.34
N GLY A 106 6.76 -24.75 7.40
CA GLY A 106 8.22 -24.67 7.56
C GLY A 106 8.67 -23.77 8.72
N LEU A 107 7.85 -22.79 9.08
CA LEU A 107 8.08 -21.85 10.18
C LEU A 107 7.40 -22.26 11.50
N GLY A 108 6.67 -23.38 11.54
CA GLY A 108 5.91 -23.81 12.71
C GLY A 108 4.71 -22.90 13.05
N VAL A 109 4.21 -22.13 12.08
CA VAL A 109 3.07 -21.23 12.24
C VAL A 109 1.78 -21.97 11.88
N THR A 110 0.82 -21.97 12.79
CA THR A 110 -0.52 -22.51 12.54
C THR A 110 -1.30 -21.60 11.60
N VAL A 111 -1.85 -22.18 10.53
CA VAL A 111 -2.77 -21.48 9.61
C VAL A 111 -4.19 -21.90 9.95
N THR A 112 -5.03 -20.93 10.28
CA THR A 112 -6.48 -21.13 10.40
C THR A 112 -7.10 -21.21 9.00
N PRO A 113 -8.00 -22.19 8.75
CA PRO A 113 -8.72 -22.30 7.49
C PRO A 113 -9.70 -21.13 7.27
#